data_AF-A0A2W5T0K7-F1
#
_entry.id   AF-A0A2W5T0K7-F1
#
_cell.length_a   1.000
_cell.length_b   1.000
_cell.length_c   1.000
_cell.angle_alpha   90.00
_cell.angle_beta   90.00
_cell.angle_gamma   90.00
#
_symmetry.space_group_name_H-M   'P 1'
#
loop_
_entity.id
_entity.type
_entity.pdbx_description
1 polymer ?
#
loop_
_entity_poly.entity_id
_entity_poly.type
_entity_poly.pdbx_seq_one_letter_code
_entity_poly.pdbx_strand_id
1 'polypeptide(L)'
;MEAGVGDRPRARVHRAGDSGHRHPRVPGGLRRRAAHLPRVRGRLRGAGLRAPVVRLRALVGGHFAPGLLRRAVRLVGGERRVDSGGPDLGVRTEAHSQRDVLRAVSGLRRAEGWHVKKLLLVSVLSLACAHTPRGGDDSAKLEVGDKTFTLGELRAQFAPETLRGFDPYYQREKSFQALPLAPILKHVYGDDVATREFVLRASDGYTVPINGARLLEGAYLAFADSDGAWEPIGTNKANPGPWYLVWKDKTDLTTHPRPWALASVRAEAFEKVFPLLVPPGDDATVKKGFQLFRDYCVKCHAMNQQGGRVGPELNIPKNVTEYRDEKFLRAWISDPSQFRISVMPPSPQLSEDDMTALLAYLQAMKGAKVTAPKSAH
;
A
#
# COMPACT_ATOMS: atom_id res chain seq x y z
N MET A 1 69.19 17.85 45.51
CA MET A 1 69.27 16.51 44.91
C MET A 1 68.39 16.54 43.68
N GLU A 2 69.04 16.53 42.52
CA GLU A 2 68.49 16.87 41.21
C GLU A 2 67.56 15.80 40.63
N ALA A 3 66.64 16.27 39.77
CA ALA A 3 65.76 15.48 38.94
C ALA A 3 66.50 14.99 37.68
N GLY A 4 66.37 13.70 37.35
CA GLY A 4 66.91 13.09 36.13
C GLY A 4 65.80 12.71 35.16
N VAL A 5 65.70 13.48 34.07
CA VAL A 5 64.89 13.19 32.87
C VAL A 5 65.72 12.29 31.94
N GLY A 6 65.15 11.15 31.53
CA GLY A 6 65.77 10.18 30.61
C GLY A 6 65.29 10.35 29.17
N ASP A 7 66.26 10.54 28.28
CA ASP A 7 66.19 10.97 26.90
C ASP A 7 65.77 9.88 25.90
N ARG A 8 65.15 10.28 24.78
CA ARG A 8 64.74 9.42 23.64
C ARG A 8 65.80 9.45 22.54
N PRO A 9 66.14 8.34 21.88
CA PRO A 9 66.99 8.40 20.69
C PRO A 9 66.18 8.68 19.42
N ARG A 10 66.61 9.71 18.68
CA ARG A 10 66.24 10.01 17.28
C ARG A 10 67.01 9.08 16.34
N ALA A 11 66.31 8.42 15.41
CA ALA A 11 66.93 7.72 14.29
C ALA A 11 66.80 8.52 12.99
N ARG A 12 67.89 8.46 12.21
CA ARG A 12 68.26 9.27 11.06
C ARG A 12 67.53 8.90 9.77
N VAL A 13 67.46 9.92 8.91
CA VAL A 13 67.03 9.93 7.51
C VAL A 13 67.93 9.05 6.63
N HIS A 14 67.32 8.23 5.76
CA HIS A 14 67.92 7.81 4.48
C HIS A 14 66.91 8.00 3.34
N ARG A 15 67.40 8.56 2.24
CA ARG A 15 66.70 8.87 1.00
C ARG A 15 67.37 8.06 -0.13
N ALA A 16 66.56 7.71 -1.14
CA ALA A 16 66.86 7.33 -2.54
C ALA A 16 66.47 5.89 -2.93
N GLY A 17 65.71 5.79 -4.02
CA GLY A 17 65.36 4.52 -4.68
C GLY A 17 64.12 4.61 -5.55
N ASP A 18 64.22 5.35 -6.65
CA ASP A 18 63.25 5.47 -7.75
C ASP A 18 63.05 4.13 -8.49
N SER A 19 61.81 3.73 -8.75
CA SER A 19 61.47 2.82 -9.85
C SER A 19 59.98 2.94 -10.20
N GLY A 20 59.74 3.59 -11.34
CA GLY A 20 58.41 3.82 -11.91
C GLY A 20 57.75 2.55 -12.44
N HIS A 21 56.44 2.45 -12.23
CA HIS A 21 55.56 1.61 -13.02
C HIS A 21 54.49 2.43 -13.73
N ARG A 22 54.47 2.22 -15.05
CA ARG A 22 53.67 2.90 -16.07
C ARG A 22 52.23 2.38 -16.02
N HIS A 23 51.27 3.29 -16.00
CA HIS A 23 49.88 3.00 -16.34
C HIS A 23 49.72 2.79 -17.87
N PRO A 24 48.97 1.79 -18.34
CA PRO A 24 48.62 1.66 -19.74
C PRO A 24 47.52 2.66 -20.13
N ARG A 25 47.78 3.40 -21.21
CA ARG A 25 46.84 4.31 -21.89
C ARG A 25 45.80 3.49 -22.66
N VAL A 26 44.52 3.78 -22.44
CA VAL A 26 43.40 3.28 -23.25
C VAL A 26 43.21 4.19 -24.48
N PRO A 27 43.00 3.65 -25.70
CA PRO A 27 42.89 4.45 -26.91
C PRO A 27 41.50 5.06 -27.11
N GLY A 28 41.49 6.22 -27.78
CA GLY A 28 40.35 7.11 -27.97
C GLY A 28 39.16 6.51 -28.71
N GLY A 29 37.97 6.82 -28.19
CA GLY A 29 36.67 6.55 -28.80
C GLY A 29 35.96 7.83 -29.25
N LEU A 30 35.88 7.98 -30.57
CA LEU A 30 34.90 8.73 -31.38
C LEU A 30 33.89 9.67 -30.68
N ARG A 31 34.09 10.97 -30.92
CA ARG A 31 33.05 12.02 -30.79
C ARG A 31 31.92 11.75 -31.78
N ARG A 32 30.74 11.36 -31.30
CA ARG A 32 29.50 11.38 -32.12
C ARG A 32 29.01 12.83 -32.23
N ARG A 33 29.04 13.36 -33.45
CA ARG A 33 28.41 14.62 -33.85
C ARG A 33 26.89 14.50 -33.72
N ALA A 34 26.27 15.50 -33.11
CA ALA A 34 24.83 15.70 -33.15
C ALA A 34 24.41 16.03 -34.59
N ALA A 35 23.57 15.18 -35.18
CA ALA A 35 22.93 15.45 -36.46
C ALA A 35 21.62 16.20 -36.21
N HIS A 36 21.58 17.46 -36.65
CA HIS A 36 20.37 18.27 -36.79
C HIS A 36 19.43 17.61 -37.81
N LEU A 37 18.23 17.24 -37.38
CA LEU A 37 17.12 16.91 -38.27
C LEU A 37 16.26 18.17 -38.52
N PRO A 38 15.87 18.45 -39.77
CA PRO A 38 15.09 19.65 -40.11
C PRO A 38 13.63 19.52 -39.69
N ARG A 39 13.11 20.60 -39.09
CA ARG A 39 11.68 20.81 -38.80
C ARG A 39 10.89 20.96 -40.09
N VAL A 40 10.07 19.97 -40.43
CA VAL A 40 9.03 20.12 -41.46
C VAL A 40 7.78 20.71 -40.80
N ARG A 41 7.49 21.98 -41.10
CA ARG A 41 6.24 22.66 -40.77
C ARG A 41 5.15 22.20 -41.76
N GLY A 42 4.34 21.23 -41.36
CA GLY A 42 3.10 20.87 -42.04
C GLY A 42 1.94 21.76 -41.56
N ARG A 43 1.49 22.66 -42.42
CA ARG A 43 0.28 23.48 -42.26
C ARG A 43 -0.95 22.58 -42.46
N LEU A 44 -1.64 22.16 -41.41
CA LEU A 44 -2.99 21.62 -41.53
C LEU A 44 -3.99 22.75 -41.30
N ARG A 45 -4.70 23.11 -42.37
CA ARG A 45 -5.83 24.04 -42.37
C ARG A 45 -6.93 23.45 -41.49
N GLY A 46 -7.33 24.16 -40.44
CA GLY A 46 -8.51 23.85 -39.67
C GLY A 46 -9.76 24.06 -40.52
N ALA A 47 -10.41 22.96 -40.92
CA ALA A 47 -11.81 22.99 -41.31
C ALA A 47 -12.62 23.12 -40.01
N GLY A 48 -13.31 24.25 -39.87
CA GLY A 48 -14.13 24.54 -38.69
C GLY A 48 -15.32 23.60 -38.60
N LEU A 49 -15.43 22.87 -37.49
CA LEU A 49 -16.69 22.30 -37.01
C LEU A 49 -17.26 23.24 -35.96
N ARG A 50 -17.92 24.30 -36.43
CA ARG A 50 -18.90 25.02 -35.62
C ARG A 50 -20.22 24.23 -35.67
N ALA A 51 -20.76 23.93 -34.49
CA ALA A 51 -22.10 23.41 -34.17
C ALA A 51 -22.36 21.92 -34.46
N PRO A 52 -22.76 21.17 -33.41
CA PRO A 52 -24.20 20.96 -33.21
C PRO A 52 -24.58 21.17 -31.74
N VAL A 53 -24.56 22.42 -31.27
CA VAL A 53 -25.14 22.79 -29.96
C VAL A 53 -26.49 23.50 -30.12
N VAL A 54 -26.92 23.76 -31.35
CA VAL A 54 -28.19 24.44 -31.65
C VAL A 54 -29.07 23.55 -32.50
N ARG A 55 -29.53 22.44 -31.93
CA ARG A 55 -30.75 21.71 -32.35
C ARG A 55 -31.17 20.69 -31.29
N LEU A 56 -31.18 21.13 -30.03
CA LEU A 56 -31.79 20.38 -28.93
C LEU A 56 -32.45 21.36 -27.93
N ARG A 57 -33.13 22.38 -28.48
CA ARG A 57 -33.88 23.37 -27.68
C ARG A 57 -35.37 23.42 -28.02
N ALA A 58 -35.86 22.48 -28.82
CA ALA A 58 -37.27 22.35 -29.15
C ALA A 58 -37.63 20.87 -29.10
N LEU A 59 -37.77 20.30 -27.90
CA LEU A 59 -38.38 19.00 -27.60
C LEU A 59 -38.35 18.87 -26.07
N VAL A 60 -39.52 18.79 -25.45
CA VAL A 60 -39.78 18.72 -23.99
C VAL A 60 -39.83 20.09 -23.29
N GLY A 61 -41.03 20.67 -23.21
CA GLY A 61 -41.35 21.69 -22.22
C GLY A 61 -41.31 21.06 -20.82
N GLY A 62 -40.41 21.55 -19.97
CA GLY A 62 -40.27 21.09 -18.58
C GLY A 62 -38.84 21.28 -18.07
N HIS A 63 -38.70 21.93 -16.92
CA HIS A 63 -37.40 22.28 -16.33
C HIS A 63 -36.66 21.01 -15.86
N PHE A 64 -35.54 20.68 -16.53
CA PHE A 64 -34.52 19.77 -16.00
C PHE A 64 -33.17 20.46 -15.98
N ALA A 65 -32.46 20.33 -14.86
CA ALA A 65 -31.18 21.00 -14.63
C ALA A 65 -30.09 20.49 -15.61
N PRO A 66 -29.34 21.39 -16.28
CA PRO A 66 -28.42 21.06 -17.38
C PRO A 66 -27.18 20.22 -16.99
N GLY A 67 -27.02 19.84 -15.72
CA GLY A 67 -25.86 19.11 -15.20
C GLY A 67 -25.87 17.59 -15.44
N LEU A 68 -27.05 16.95 -15.49
CA LEU A 68 -27.17 15.49 -15.53
C LEU A 68 -26.84 14.89 -16.90
N LEU A 69 -27.20 15.55 -18.01
CA LEU A 69 -26.91 15.07 -19.37
C LEU A 69 -25.42 15.16 -19.74
N ARG A 70 -24.70 16.17 -19.22
CA ARG A 70 -23.25 16.33 -19.47
C ARG A 70 -22.41 15.28 -18.74
N ARG A 71 -22.89 14.74 -17.61
CA ARG A 71 -22.22 13.66 -16.88
C ARG A 71 -22.40 12.30 -17.56
N ALA A 72 -23.57 12.03 -18.13
CA ALA A 72 -23.83 10.76 -18.82
C ALA A 72 -23.00 10.57 -20.11
N VAL A 73 -22.72 11.64 -20.86
CA VAL A 73 -21.96 11.56 -22.12
C VAL A 73 -20.44 11.57 -21.90
N ARG A 74 -19.96 12.13 -20.78
CA ARG A 74 -18.52 12.23 -20.48
C ARG A 74 -17.96 10.97 -19.78
N LEU A 75 -18.82 10.09 -19.27
CA LEU A 75 -18.43 8.81 -18.64
C LEU A 75 -18.22 7.65 -19.64
N VAL A 76 -18.47 7.86 -20.93
CA VAL A 76 -18.37 6.83 -21.97
C VAL A 76 -17.36 7.21 -23.07
N GLY A 77 -16.35 8.01 -22.75
CA GLY A 77 -15.35 8.45 -23.74
C GLY A 77 -14.01 8.85 -23.17
N GLY A 78 -13.00 8.01 -23.41
CA GLY A 78 -11.55 8.29 -23.34
C GLY A 78 -10.80 7.27 -22.47
N GLU A 79 -9.73 6.58 -22.89
CA GLU A 79 -8.81 6.76 -24.02
C GLU A 79 -8.22 5.40 -24.47
N ARG A 80 -7.89 5.26 -25.76
CA ARG A 80 -7.14 4.13 -26.30
C ARG A 80 -5.63 4.37 -26.23
N ARG A 81 -4.87 3.29 -26.02
CA ARG A 81 -3.57 3.08 -26.68
C ARG A 81 -3.52 1.68 -27.31
N VAL A 82 -3.25 1.67 -28.61
CA VAL A 82 -3.03 0.53 -29.52
C VAL A 82 -1.49 0.42 -29.66
N ASP A 83 -0.80 -0.72 -29.57
CA ASP A 83 -0.75 -1.92 -30.43
C ASP A 83 0.25 -2.92 -29.75
N SER A 84 0.40 -4.23 -30.02
CA SER A 84 0.13 -5.04 -31.22
C SER A 84 0.29 -6.55 -30.92
N GLY A 85 -0.44 -7.40 -31.67
CA GLY A 85 0.07 -8.72 -32.11
C GLY A 85 -0.79 -9.96 -31.82
N GLY A 86 -1.50 -10.47 -32.84
CA GLY A 86 -1.91 -11.89 -32.94
C GLY A 86 -3.43 -12.14 -32.86
N PRO A 87 -3.98 -13.08 -33.68
CA PRO A 87 -5.41 -13.12 -33.98
C PRO A 87 -6.17 -13.89 -32.91
N ASP A 88 -7.17 -13.27 -32.28
CA ASP A 88 -8.08 -14.01 -31.43
C ASP A 88 -9.53 -13.50 -31.44
N LEU A 89 -10.39 -14.47 -31.17
CA LEU A 89 -11.83 -14.53 -31.25
C LEU A 89 -12.56 -13.37 -30.53
N GLY A 90 -13.40 -12.66 -31.28
CA GLY A 90 -14.73 -12.22 -30.85
C GLY A 90 -14.88 -11.43 -29.55
N VAL A 91 -14.10 -10.37 -29.32
CA VAL A 91 -14.37 -9.40 -28.23
C VAL A 91 -15.37 -8.34 -28.70
N ARG A 92 -16.54 -8.24 -28.04
CA ARG A 92 -17.54 -7.19 -28.29
C ARG A 92 -16.97 -5.82 -27.90
N THR A 93 -16.88 -4.91 -28.87
CA THR A 93 -16.30 -3.56 -28.71
C THR A 93 -17.32 -2.54 -28.15
N GLU A 94 -16.83 -1.49 -27.47
CA GLU A 94 -17.57 -0.33 -26.91
C GLU A 94 -18.64 0.27 -27.83
N ALA A 95 -18.45 0.17 -29.15
CA ALA A 95 -19.40 0.69 -30.13
C ALA A 95 -20.74 -0.05 -30.13
N HIS A 96 -20.78 -1.30 -29.65
CA HIS A 96 -22.01 -2.09 -29.60
C HIS A 96 -22.87 -1.77 -28.37
N SER A 97 -22.27 -1.54 -27.19
CA SER A 97 -23.03 -1.21 -25.97
C SER A 97 -23.72 0.16 -26.07
N GLN A 98 -23.04 1.16 -26.65
CA GLN A 98 -23.64 2.46 -26.95
C GLN A 98 -24.79 2.35 -27.95
N ARG A 99 -24.64 1.50 -28.98
CA ARG A 99 -25.70 1.23 -29.97
C ARG A 99 -26.91 0.53 -29.34
N ASP A 100 -26.70 -0.36 -28.38
CA ASP A 100 -27.78 -1.09 -27.72
C ASP A 100 -28.59 -0.20 -26.77
N VAL A 101 -27.93 0.69 -26.02
CA VAL A 101 -28.60 1.71 -25.19
C VAL A 101 -29.35 2.71 -26.06
N LEU A 102 -28.74 3.19 -27.15
CA LEU A 102 -29.42 4.09 -28.09
C LEU A 102 -30.59 3.41 -28.81
N ARG A 103 -30.49 2.12 -29.13
CA ARG A 103 -31.60 1.31 -29.65
C ARG A 103 -32.73 1.19 -28.63
N ALA A 104 -32.43 0.88 -27.38
CA ALA A 104 -33.44 0.77 -26.31
C ALA A 104 -34.18 2.10 -26.07
N VAL A 105 -33.46 3.22 -26.02
CA VAL A 105 -34.04 4.57 -25.90
C VAL A 105 -34.84 4.96 -27.15
N SER A 106 -34.40 4.53 -28.34
CA SER A 106 -35.17 4.73 -29.58
C SER A 106 -36.42 3.85 -29.66
N GLY A 107 -36.43 2.69 -28.99
CA GLY A 107 -37.59 1.82 -28.84
C GLY A 107 -38.67 2.44 -27.96
N LEU A 108 -38.30 3.14 -26.88
CA LEU A 108 -39.23 3.91 -26.04
C LEU A 108 -40.01 4.99 -26.82
N ARG A 109 -39.41 5.54 -27.89
CA ARG A 109 -40.07 6.54 -28.76
C ARG A 109 -41.11 5.94 -29.70
N ARG A 110 -41.03 4.65 -30.00
CA ARG A 110 -41.94 3.95 -30.94
C ARG A 110 -42.97 3.06 -30.25
N ALA A 111 -42.82 2.82 -28.95
CA ALA A 111 -43.77 2.04 -28.17
C ALA A 111 -45.05 2.85 -27.90
N GLU A 112 -46.16 2.43 -28.50
CA GLU A 112 -47.50 2.87 -28.11
C GLU A 112 -48.04 1.95 -27.01
N GLY A 113 -48.55 2.55 -25.93
CA GLY A 113 -49.07 1.83 -24.77
C GLY A 113 -48.29 2.08 -23.48
N TRP A 114 -49.00 2.46 -22.42
CA TRP A 114 -48.46 2.75 -21.09
C TRP A 114 -47.74 1.55 -20.45
N HIS A 115 -48.24 0.33 -20.70
CA HIS A 115 -47.63 -0.91 -20.20
C HIS A 115 -46.26 -1.20 -20.83
N VAL A 116 -46.08 -0.90 -22.12
CA VAL A 116 -44.80 -1.10 -22.84
C VAL A 116 -43.75 -0.10 -22.36
N LYS A 117 -44.16 1.16 -22.10
CA LYS A 117 -43.29 2.18 -21.51
C LYS A 117 -42.88 1.84 -20.07
N LYS A 118 -43.79 1.29 -19.25
CA LYS A 118 -43.47 0.79 -17.90
C LYS A 118 -42.50 -0.38 -17.93
N LEU A 119 -42.71 -1.37 -18.81
CA LEU A 119 -41.81 -2.53 -18.95
C LEU A 119 -40.39 -2.12 -19.38
N LEU A 120 -40.26 -1.20 -20.35
CA LEU A 120 -38.98 -0.68 -20.78
C LEU A 120 -38.28 0.17 -19.70
N LEU A 121 -39.04 0.94 -18.91
CA LEU A 121 -38.48 1.72 -17.79
C LEU A 121 -37.99 0.79 -16.67
N VAL A 122 -38.72 -0.29 -16.36
CA VAL A 122 -38.30 -1.32 -15.40
C VAL A 122 -37.04 -2.03 -15.91
N SER A 123 -36.93 -2.34 -17.20
CA SER A 123 -35.70 -2.94 -17.77
C SER A 123 -34.49 -2.00 -17.74
N VAL A 124 -34.67 -0.69 -17.95
CA VAL A 124 -33.59 0.31 -17.84
C VAL A 124 -33.19 0.56 -16.39
N LEU A 125 -34.14 0.56 -15.44
CA LEU A 125 -33.82 0.59 -14.00
C LEU A 125 -33.11 -0.70 -13.55
N SER A 126 -33.52 -1.86 -14.07
CA SER A 126 -32.88 -3.15 -13.78
C SER A 126 -31.45 -3.22 -14.33
N LEU A 127 -31.18 -2.60 -15.48
CA LEU A 127 -29.82 -2.46 -16.03
C LEU A 127 -28.95 -1.46 -15.27
N ALA A 128 -29.56 -0.46 -14.61
CA ALA A 128 -28.84 0.49 -13.75
C ALA A 128 -28.53 -0.11 -12.36
N CYS A 129 -29.31 -1.09 -11.89
CA CYS A 129 -29.12 -1.76 -10.61
C CYS A 129 -28.10 -2.92 -10.63
N ALA A 130 -27.53 -3.27 -11.78
CA ALA A 130 -26.55 -4.35 -11.91
C ALA A 130 -25.11 -3.85 -12.18
N HIS A 131 -24.66 -2.82 -11.45
CA HIS A 131 -23.23 -2.63 -11.22
C HIS A 131 -22.87 -3.31 -9.90
N THR A 132 -23.01 -4.63 -9.83
CA THR A 132 -22.27 -5.39 -8.81
C THR A 132 -20.79 -5.15 -9.09
N PRO A 133 -20.01 -4.62 -8.13
CA PRO A 133 -18.55 -4.64 -8.14
C PRO A 133 -18.01 -5.95 -8.71
N ARG A 134 -17.55 -5.95 -9.96
CA ARG A 134 -16.97 -7.15 -10.59
C ARG A 134 -15.53 -7.27 -10.14
N GLY A 135 -15.11 -8.46 -9.73
CA GLY A 135 -13.74 -8.79 -9.35
C GLY A 135 -13.66 -9.49 -7.99
N GLY A 136 -12.51 -10.06 -7.65
CA GLY A 136 -12.28 -10.78 -6.40
C GLY A 136 -12.75 -12.23 -6.45
N ASP A 137 -12.05 -13.09 -5.70
CA ASP A 137 -12.39 -14.50 -5.51
C ASP A 137 -13.38 -14.61 -4.35
N ASP A 138 -14.63 -14.99 -4.63
CA ASP A 138 -15.66 -15.10 -3.59
C ASP A 138 -15.33 -16.15 -2.52
N SER A 139 -14.39 -17.08 -2.79
CA SER A 139 -13.90 -18.05 -1.81
C SER A 139 -12.78 -17.54 -0.92
N ALA A 140 -12.23 -16.34 -1.20
CA ALA A 140 -11.16 -15.74 -0.43
C ALA A 140 -11.56 -15.54 1.04
N LYS A 141 -10.72 -16.04 1.95
CA LYS A 141 -11.01 -16.08 3.39
C LYS A 141 -10.38 -14.91 4.13
N LEU A 142 -11.07 -14.42 5.15
CA LEU A 142 -10.57 -13.47 6.14
C LEU A 142 -11.02 -13.92 7.53
N GLU A 143 -10.10 -14.02 8.48
CA GLU A 143 -10.43 -14.25 9.88
C GLU A 143 -10.77 -12.90 10.55
N VAL A 144 -11.94 -12.82 11.17
CA VAL A 144 -12.33 -11.66 11.99
C VAL A 144 -12.85 -12.20 13.33
N GLY A 145 -12.02 -12.05 14.36
CA GLY A 145 -12.24 -12.67 15.67
C GLY A 145 -12.09 -14.18 15.57
N ASP A 146 -13.03 -14.93 16.16
CA ASP A 146 -13.08 -16.39 16.09
C ASP A 146 -13.84 -16.92 14.86
N LYS A 147 -14.25 -16.03 13.95
CA LYS A 147 -14.99 -16.37 12.73
C LYS A 147 -14.11 -16.23 11.50
N THR A 148 -14.33 -17.11 10.53
CA THR A 148 -13.76 -17.00 9.19
C THR A 148 -14.88 -16.65 8.22
N PHE A 149 -14.69 -15.58 7.47
CA PHE A 149 -15.62 -15.17 6.43
C PHE A 149 -14.98 -15.35 5.05
N THR A 150 -15.79 -15.74 4.08
CA THR A 150 -15.47 -15.64 2.65
C THR A 150 -15.88 -14.27 2.10
N LEU A 151 -15.28 -13.85 0.98
CA LEU A 151 -15.69 -12.62 0.30
C LEU A 151 -17.17 -12.68 -0.13
N GLY A 152 -17.65 -13.84 -0.59
CA GLY A 152 -19.06 -14.04 -0.95
C GLY A 152 -20.01 -13.79 0.24
N GLU A 153 -19.69 -14.33 1.42
CA GLU A 153 -20.48 -14.12 2.64
C GLU A 153 -20.47 -12.66 3.09
N LEU A 154 -19.31 -12.00 3.02
CA LEU A 154 -19.21 -10.58 3.40
C LEU A 154 -20.03 -9.70 2.46
N ARG A 155 -19.96 -9.93 1.14
CA ARG A 155 -20.72 -9.14 0.16
C ARG A 155 -22.22 -9.35 0.23
N ALA A 156 -22.67 -10.51 0.68
CA ALA A 156 -24.08 -10.78 0.90
C ALA A 156 -24.65 -9.93 2.06
N GLN A 157 -23.80 -9.50 2.99
CA GLN A 157 -24.19 -8.75 4.19
C GLN A 157 -23.82 -7.27 4.14
N PHE A 158 -22.71 -6.93 3.48
CA PHE A 158 -22.15 -5.60 3.42
C PHE A 158 -21.99 -5.17 1.97
N ALA A 159 -22.59 -4.03 1.61
CA ALA A 159 -22.54 -3.53 0.25
C ALA A 159 -21.10 -3.11 -0.14
N PRO A 160 -20.52 -3.70 -1.19
CA PRO A 160 -19.25 -3.23 -1.70
C PRO A 160 -19.37 -1.88 -2.44
N GLU A 161 -18.30 -1.10 -2.37
CA GLU A 161 -18.17 0.24 -2.93
C GLU A 161 -16.90 0.34 -3.79
N THR A 162 -16.90 1.26 -4.76
CA THR A 162 -15.68 1.67 -5.45
C THR A 162 -14.96 2.74 -4.64
N LEU A 163 -13.86 2.38 -3.99
CA LEU A 163 -13.00 3.32 -3.29
C LEU A 163 -11.96 3.90 -4.25
N ARG A 164 -11.98 5.22 -4.44
CA ARG A 164 -10.99 5.95 -5.22
C ARG A 164 -10.21 6.92 -4.34
N GLY A 165 -8.90 6.96 -4.50
CA GLY A 165 -8.04 7.96 -3.86
C GLY A 165 -6.56 7.70 -4.11
N PHE A 166 -5.74 8.63 -3.64
CA PHE A 166 -4.28 8.48 -3.66
C PHE A 166 -3.84 7.32 -2.76
N ASP A 167 -3.10 6.38 -3.34
CA ASP A 167 -2.49 5.29 -2.59
C ASP A 167 -0.98 5.56 -2.38
N PRO A 168 -0.49 5.57 -1.14
CA PRO A 168 0.90 5.92 -0.83
C PRO A 168 1.93 4.88 -1.29
N TYR A 169 1.54 3.61 -1.49
CA TYR A 169 2.46 2.60 -2.01
C TYR A 169 2.62 2.69 -3.53
N TYR A 170 1.53 2.98 -4.26
CA TYR A 170 1.61 3.19 -5.71
C TYR A 170 2.02 4.62 -6.09
N GLN A 171 1.97 5.56 -5.14
CA GLN A 171 2.26 6.98 -5.32
C GLN A 171 1.41 7.65 -6.42
N ARG A 172 0.16 7.20 -6.56
CA ARG A 172 -0.81 7.75 -7.52
C ARG A 172 -2.23 7.45 -7.09
N GLU A 173 -3.19 8.05 -7.77
CA GLU A 173 -4.60 7.68 -7.67
C GLU A 173 -4.79 6.22 -8.08
N LYS A 174 -5.50 5.47 -7.22
CA LYS A 174 -5.96 4.10 -7.46
C LYS A 174 -7.46 4.01 -7.21
N SER A 175 -8.07 2.98 -7.77
CA SER A 175 -9.47 2.65 -7.56
C SER A 175 -9.58 1.17 -7.20
N PHE A 176 -10.23 0.86 -6.10
CA PHE A 176 -10.43 -0.50 -5.61
C PHE A 176 -11.90 -0.80 -5.45
N GLN A 177 -12.29 -2.05 -5.70
CA GLN A 177 -13.56 -2.56 -5.22
C GLN A 177 -13.34 -3.05 -3.79
N ALA A 178 -14.11 -2.50 -2.85
CA ALA A 178 -13.84 -2.65 -1.42
C ALA A 178 -15.10 -2.71 -0.56
N LEU A 179 -14.99 -3.30 0.63
CA LEU A 179 -16.03 -3.30 1.65
C LEU A 179 -15.67 -2.29 2.75
N PRO A 180 -16.61 -1.47 3.23
CA PRO A 180 -16.36 -0.64 4.41
C PRO A 180 -16.08 -1.53 5.63
N LEU A 181 -14.96 -1.29 6.32
CA LEU A 181 -14.52 -2.16 7.42
C LEU A 181 -15.36 -1.96 8.69
N ALA A 182 -15.77 -0.73 8.98
CA ALA A 182 -16.52 -0.38 10.19
C ALA A 182 -17.77 -1.27 10.43
N PRO A 183 -18.71 -1.46 9.48
CA PRO A 183 -19.87 -2.33 9.70
C PRO A 183 -19.50 -3.80 9.92
N ILE A 184 -18.43 -4.29 9.28
CA ILE A 184 -17.93 -5.67 9.49
C ILE A 184 -17.45 -5.84 10.94
N LEU A 185 -16.63 -4.90 11.42
CA LEU A 185 -16.13 -4.93 12.79
C LEU A 185 -17.27 -4.83 13.80
N LYS A 186 -18.23 -3.94 13.58
CA LYS A 186 -19.39 -3.79 14.47
C LYS A 186 -20.27 -5.03 14.50
N HIS A 187 -20.42 -5.72 13.36
CA HIS A 187 -21.15 -6.97 13.30
C HIS A 187 -20.49 -8.09 14.14
N VAL A 188 -19.15 -8.16 14.15
CA VAL A 188 -18.42 -9.20 14.87
C VAL A 188 -18.22 -8.85 16.36
N TYR A 189 -17.90 -7.59 16.65
CA TYR A 189 -17.41 -7.17 17.96
C TYR A 189 -18.39 -6.33 18.77
N GLY A 190 -19.44 -5.79 18.15
CA GLY A 190 -20.37 -4.83 18.76
C GLY A 190 -19.97 -3.37 18.56
N ASP A 191 -20.63 -2.45 19.26
CA ASP A 191 -20.42 -1.00 19.08
C ASP A 191 -19.18 -0.44 19.80
N ASP A 192 -18.55 -1.21 20.68
CA ASP A 192 -17.37 -0.82 21.45
C ASP A 192 -16.04 -0.99 20.68
N VAL A 193 -16.09 -1.22 19.35
CA VAL A 193 -14.90 -1.34 18.48
C VAL A 193 -13.90 -0.20 18.72
N ALA A 194 -14.37 1.04 18.89
CA ALA A 194 -13.51 2.21 19.06
C ALA A 194 -12.57 2.13 20.28
N THR A 195 -12.98 1.45 21.34
CA THR A 195 -12.23 1.39 22.61
C THR A 195 -11.33 0.15 22.71
N ARG A 196 -11.40 -0.76 21.72
CA ARG A 196 -10.61 -1.99 21.72
C ARG A 196 -9.25 -1.79 21.05
N GLU A 197 -8.27 -2.58 21.47
CA GLU A 197 -7.06 -2.82 20.70
C GLU A 197 -7.26 -3.97 19.71
N PHE A 198 -6.60 -3.86 18.56
CA PHE A 198 -6.62 -4.87 17.52
C PHE A 198 -5.22 -5.27 17.11
N VAL A 199 -5.08 -6.52 16.70
CA VAL A 199 -3.90 -7.03 16.01
C VAL A 199 -4.34 -7.53 14.64
N LEU A 200 -3.81 -6.90 13.60
CA LEU A 200 -4.01 -7.29 12.21
C LEU A 200 -2.81 -8.13 11.76
N ARG A 201 -3.02 -9.22 11.02
CA ARG A 201 -1.91 -10.03 10.51
C ARG A 201 -2.08 -10.32 9.02
N ALA A 202 -1.05 -10.01 8.25
CA ALA A 202 -0.93 -10.40 6.85
C ALA A 202 -0.35 -11.81 6.73
N SER A 203 -0.56 -12.43 5.56
CA SER A 203 -0.10 -13.80 5.26
C SER A 203 1.42 -13.97 5.28
N ASP A 204 2.19 -12.91 5.00
CA ASP A 204 3.65 -12.88 5.10
C ASP A 204 4.17 -12.70 6.54
N GLY A 205 3.26 -12.54 7.50
CA GLY A 205 3.57 -12.33 8.91
C GLY A 205 3.79 -10.88 9.31
N TYR A 206 3.56 -9.89 8.44
CA TYR A 206 3.42 -8.49 8.84
C TYR A 206 2.27 -8.35 9.84
N THR A 207 2.52 -7.69 10.97
CA THR A 207 1.62 -7.75 12.15
C THR A 207 1.38 -6.37 12.73
N VAL A 208 0.18 -5.82 12.61
CA VAL A 208 -0.12 -4.44 13.01
C VAL A 208 -0.96 -4.40 14.29
N PRO A 209 -0.38 -4.01 15.44
CA PRO A 209 -1.15 -3.50 16.57
C PRO A 209 -1.76 -2.15 16.19
N ILE A 210 -3.05 -1.96 16.46
CA ILE A 210 -3.76 -0.72 16.16
C ILE A 210 -4.95 -0.52 17.09
N ASN A 211 -5.25 0.73 17.44
CA ASN A 211 -6.46 1.07 18.16
C ASN A 211 -7.69 1.03 17.24
N GLY A 212 -8.80 0.48 17.73
CA GLY A 212 -10.02 0.33 16.94
C GLY A 212 -10.62 1.65 16.43
N ALA A 213 -10.44 2.76 17.15
CA ALA A 213 -10.86 4.07 16.66
C ALA A 213 -10.23 4.40 15.29
N ARG A 214 -8.97 4.03 15.06
CA ARG A 214 -8.28 4.22 13.77
C ARG A 214 -8.90 3.40 12.65
N LEU A 215 -9.40 2.20 12.95
CA LEU A 215 -10.11 1.35 11.97
C LEU A 215 -11.49 1.94 11.60
N LEU A 216 -12.06 2.79 12.44
CA LEU A 216 -13.33 3.47 12.18
C LEU A 216 -13.17 4.79 11.39
N GLU A 217 -11.94 5.25 11.16
CA GLU A 217 -11.64 6.48 10.40
C GLU A 217 -11.71 6.28 8.87
N GLY A 218 -12.73 5.55 8.39
CA GLY A 218 -12.94 5.30 6.97
C GLY A 218 -12.00 4.24 6.38
N ALA A 219 -11.71 3.18 7.14
CA ALA A 219 -11.00 2.01 6.64
C ALA A 219 -11.91 1.13 5.77
N TYR A 220 -11.32 0.51 4.76
CA TYR A 220 -11.95 -0.36 3.79
C TYR A 220 -11.08 -1.60 3.53
N LEU A 221 -11.73 -2.75 3.33
CA LEU A 221 -11.12 -3.98 2.84
C LEU A 221 -11.27 -4.04 1.33
N ALA A 222 -10.25 -3.64 0.60
CA ALA A 222 -10.19 -3.83 -0.85
C ALA A 222 -9.98 -5.30 -1.17
N PHE A 223 -10.79 -5.83 -2.09
CA PHE A 223 -10.76 -7.24 -2.52
C PHE A 223 -10.43 -7.40 -4.01
N ALA A 224 -10.45 -6.31 -4.77
CA ALA A 224 -10.02 -6.29 -6.15
C ALA A 224 -9.55 -4.89 -6.57
N ASP A 225 -8.62 -4.87 -7.53
CA ASP A 225 -8.31 -3.68 -8.30
C ASP A 225 -9.45 -3.36 -9.26
N SER A 226 -9.85 -2.09 -9.37
CA SER A 226 -10.88 -1.70 -10.34
C SER A 226 -10.36 -1.74 -11.78
N ASP A 227 -9.04 -1.67 -11.95
CA ASP A 227 -8.39 -1.65 -13.26
C ASP A 227 -8.14 -3.07 -13.82
N GLY A 228 -8.51 -4.13 -13.07
CA GLY A 228 -8.42 -5.52 -13.52
C GLY A 228 -7.76 -6.44 -12.47
N ALA A 229 -6.73 -7.18 -12.90
CA ALA A 229 -5.93 -7.99 -11.97
C ALA A 229 -5.17 -7.09 -10.98
N TRP A 230 -4.84 -7.64 -9.81
CA TRP A 230 -4.05 -6.91 -8.81
C TRP A 230 -2.72 -6.44 -9.39
N GLU A 231 -2.49 -5.13 -9.36
CA GLU A 231 -1.18 -4.57 -9.60
C GLU A 231 -0.24 -4.89 -8.42
N PRO A 232 0.99 -5.35 -8.66
CA PRO A 232 1.91 -5.64 -7.56
C PRO A 232 2.41 -4.38 -6.84
N ILE A 233 2.62 -4.48 -5.53
CA ILE A 233 3.15 -3.41 -4.68
C ILE A 233 4.69 -3.52 -4.56
N GLY A 234 5.36 -2.37 -4.73
CA GLY A 234 6.77 -2.19 -4.40
C GLY A 234 7.75 -2.96 -5.28
N THR A 235 9.04 -2.88 -4.94
CA THR A 235 10.15 -3.47 -5.71
C THR A 235 10.12 -5.00 -5.71
N ASN A 236 9.61 -5.61 -4.63
CA ASN A 236 9.46 -7.06 -4.51
C ASN A 236 8.21 -7.61 -5.22
N LYS A 237 7.42 -6.74 -5.88
CA LYS A 237 6.18 -7.11 -6.59
C LYS A 237 5.23 -7.94 -5.72
N ALA A 238 4.99 -7.49 -4.49
CA ALA A 238 4.06 -8.17 -3.58
C ALA A 238 2.64 -8.15 -4.17
N ASN A 239 1.96 -9.30 -4.15
CA ASN A 239 0.56 -9.36 -4.53
C ASN A 239 -0.30 -8.83 -3.37
N PRO A 240 -1.10 -7.76 -3.56
CA PRO A 240 -1.87 -7.19 -2.48
C PRO A 240 -3.10 -8.02 -2.07
N GLY A 241 -3.55 -8.94 -2.91
CA GLY A 241 -4.74 -9.75 -2.67
C GLY A 241 -4.55 -10.86 -1.62
N PRO A 242 -5.65 -11.51 -1.18
CA PRO A 242 -7.02 -11.20 -1.57
C PRO A 242 -7.61 -10.01 -0.82
N TRP A 243 -6.97 -9.54 0.25
CA TRP A 243 -7.45 -8.44 1.08
C TRP A 243 -6.37 -7.39 1.27
N TYR A 244 -6.67 -6.16 0.84
CA TYR A 244 -5.80 -5.01 1.03
C TYR A 244 -6.52 -3.96 1.89
N LEU A 245 -5.98 -3.67 3.08
CA LEU A 245 -6.55 -2.68 3.97
C LEU A 245 -6.14 -1.27 3.55
N VAL A 246 -7.12 -0.43 3.28
CA VAL A 246 -6.94 0.92 2.75
C VAL A 246 -7.82 1.90 3.50
N TRP A 247 -7.34 3.13 3.68
CA TRP A 247 -8.14 4.21 4.27
C TRP A 247 -8.51 5.24 3.22
N LYS A 248 -9.71 5.78 3.34
CA LYS A 248 -10.14 6.93 2.55
C LYS A 248 -9.46 8.20 3.08
N ASP A 249 -8.85 8.97 2.18
CA ASP A 249 -8.25 10.29 2.46
C ASP A 249 -7.14 10.30 3.55
N LYS A 250 -6.56 9.14 3.91
CA LYS A 250 -5.42 9.02 4.84
C LYS A 250 -4.20 8.43 4.11
N THR A 251 -3.08 9.15 4.09
CA THR A 251 -1.89 8.73 3.32
C THR A 251 -0.67 8.44 4.19
N ASP A 252 -0.68 8.80 5.47
CA ASP A 252 0.41 8.51 6.40
C ASP A 252 0.40 7.04 6.82
N LEU A 253 1.39 6.28 6.32
CA LEU A 253 1.58 4.85 6.59
C LEU A 253 2.00 4.56 8.04
N THR A 254 2.42 5.57 8.80
CA THR A 254 2.80 5.43 10.20
C THR A 254 1.56 5.25 11.07
N THR A 255 0.59 6.14 10.90
CA THR A 255 -0.67 6.17 11.64
C THR A 255 -1.76 5.30 11.01
N HIS A 256 -1.72 5.12 9.68
CA HIS A 256 -2.68 4.32 8.90
C HIS A 256 -1.93 3.29 8.06
N PRO A 257 -1.28 2.30 8.70
CA PRO A 257 -0.54 1.26 7.99
C PRO A 257 -1.50 0.44 7.13
N ARG A 258 -1.12 0.15 5.89
CA ARG A 258 -1.96 -0.52 4.89
C ARG A 258 -1.50 -1.97 4.66
N PRO A 259 -1.78 -2.92 5.57
CA PRO A 259 -1.40 -4.31 5.37
C PRO A 259 -2.12 -4.88 4.14
N TRP A 260 -1.34 -5.51 3.27
CA TRP A 260 -1.84 -6.26 2.14
C TRP A 260 -1.82 -7.76 2.42
N ALA A 261 -2.50 -8.55 1.58
CA ALA A 261 -2.72 -9.98 1.81
C ALA A 261 -3.15 -10.27 3.26
N LEU A 262 -4.06 -9.42 3.77
CA LEU A 262 -4.54 -9.46 5.14
C LEU A 262 -5.24 -10.80 5.40
N ALA A 263 -4.79 -11.50 6.43
CA ALA A 263 -5.30 -12.83 6.78
C ALA A 263 -6.23 -12.79 8.00
N SER A 264 -5.94 -11.92 8.97
CA SER A 264 -6.75 -11.84 10.19
C SER A 264 -6.86 -10.43 10.79
N VAL A 265 -7.99 -10.19 11.48
CA VAL A 265 -8.30 -9.00 12.28
C VAL A 265 -8.84 -9.46 13.63
N ARG A 266 -8.06 -9.34 14.71
CA ARG A 266 -8.44 -9.81 16.05
C ARG A 266 -8.48 -8.67 17.05
N ALA A 267 -9.52 -8.61 17.88
CA ALA A 267 -9.64 -7.67 18.98
C ALA A 267 -9.01 -8.25 20.26
N GLU A 268 -7.72 -8.04 20.44
CA GLU A 268 -6.96 -8.51 21.60
C GLU A 268 -5.95 -7.45 22.04
N ALA A 269 -5.76 -7.31 23.36
CA ALA A 269 -4.76 -6.42 23.93
C ALA A 269 -3.35 -6.85 23.52
N PHE A 270 -2.49 -5.90 23.17
CA PHE A 270 -1.15 -6.19 22.64
C PHE A 270 -0.34 -7.10 23.55
N GLU A 271 -0.31 -6.82 24.85
CA GLU A 271 0.48 -7.56 25.84
C GLU A 271 -0.07 -8.96 26.10
N LYS A 272 -1.36 -9.21 25.80
CA LYS A 272 -1.94 -10.55 25.84
C LYS A 272 -1.48 -11.39 24.64
N VAL A 273 -1.40 -10.77 23.46
CA VAL A 273 -0.96 -11.44 22.23
C VAL A 273 0.56 -11.65 22.23
N PHE A 274 1.31 -10.70 22.79
CA PHE A 274 2.78 -10.70 22.79
C PHE A 274 3.40 -10.50 24.19
N PRO A 275 3.13 -11.39 25.16
CA PRO A 275 3.60 -11.23 26.53
C PRO A 275 5.13 -11.24 26.66
N LEU A 276 5.87 -11.85 25.73
CA LEU A 276 7.32 -11.96 25.76
C LEU A 276 8.04 -10.73 25.19
N LEU A 277 7.30 -9.72 24.75
CA LEU A 277 7.83 -8.41 24.35
C LEU A 277 7.84 -7.43 25.53
N VAL A 278 7.11 -7.72 26.60
CA VAL A 278 7.10 -6.86 27.78
C VAL A 278 8.49 -6.90 28.42
N PRO A 279 9.17 -5.76 28.59
CA PRO A 279 10.51 -5.74 29.14
C PRO A 279 10.51 -6.13 30.62
N PRO A 280 11.60 -6.73 31.11
CA PRO A 280 11.77 -6.97 32.54
C PRO A 280 11.99 -5.65 33.29
N GLY A 281 11.47 -5.57 34.52
CA GLY A 281 11.68 -4.44 35.42
C GLY A 281 10.83 -3.20 35.10
N ASP A 282 11.08 -2.13 35.85
CA ASP A 282 10.23 -0.93 35.87
C ASP A 282 10.88 0.35 35.35
N ASP A 283 12.07 0.25 34.75
CA ASP A 283 12.81 1.40 34.22
C ASP A 283 11.99 2.19 33.18
N ALA A 284 11.84 3.49 33.41
CA ALA A 284 11.00 4.36 32.59
C ALA A 284 11.51 4.51 31.15
N THR A 285 12.84 4.50 30.95
CA THR A 285 13.48 4.60 29.63
C THR A 285 13.25 3.33 28.83
N VAL A 286 13.40 2.16 29.47
CA VAL A 286 13.09 0.86 28.87
C VAL A 286 11.61 0.75 28.52
N LYS A 287 10.70 1.19 29.39
CA LYS A 287 9.25 1.23 29.11
C LYS A 287 8.91 2.16 27.94
N LYS A 288 9.54 3.33 27.85
CA LYS A 288 9.42 4.22 26.69
C LYS A 288 9.90 3.52 25.42
N GLY A 289 11.04 2.86 25.47
CA GLY A 289 11.59 2.09 24.34
C GLY A 289 10.68 0.96 23.89
N PHE A 290 10.05 0.25 24.83
CA PHE A 290 9.05 -0.78 24.54
C PHE A 290 7.83 -0.20 23.81
N GLN A 291 7.31 0.95 24.24
CA GLN A 291 6.20 1.62 23.53
C GLN A 291 6.58 2.00 22.10
N LEU A 292 7.79 2.55 21.90
CA LEU A 292 8.30 2.84 20.55
C LEU A 292 8.45 1.57 19.70
N PHE A 293 8.95 0.49 20.28
CA PHE A 293 9.03 -0.81 19.60
C PHE A 293 7.65 -1.32 19.18
N ARG A 294 6.66 -1.20 20.07
CA ARG A 294 5.25 -1.56 19.82
C ARG A 294 4.65 -0.74 18.68
N ASP A 295 4.91 0.56 18.64
CA ASP A 295 4.28 1.47 17.67
C ASP A 295 4.91 1.36 16.27
N TYR A 296 6.22 1.10 16.19
CA TYR A 296 6.97 1.18 14.94
C TYR A 296 7.60 -0.13 14.48
N CYS A 297 8.18 -0.92 15.39
CA CYS A 297 9.10 -1.99 15.03
C CYS A 297 8.46 -3.38 14.99
N VAL A 298 7.53 -3.67 15.92
CA VAL A 298 6.86 -4.98 16.04
C VAL A 298 6.08 -5.35 14.78
N LYS A 299 5.73 -4.33 13.97
CA LYS A 299 5.09 -4.49 12.66
C LYS A 299 5.80 -5.48 11.76
N CYS A 300 7.13 -5.39 11.76
CA CYS A 300 8.00 -6.23 10.93
C CYS A 300 8.82 -7.21 11.77
N HIS A 301 9.30 -6.79 12.93
CA HIS A 301 10.27 -7.54 13.71
C HIS A 301 9.63 -8.37 14.82
N ALA A 302 10.25 -9.52 15.07
CA ALA A 302 9.98 -10.33 16.24
C ALA A 302 10.99 -10.06 17.36
N MET A 303 10.55 -10.25 18.60
CA MET A 303 11.37 -10.34 19.79
C MET A 303 10.92 -11.60 20.53
N ASN A 304 11.83 -12.53 20.84
CA ASN A 304 11.47 -13.80 21.48
C ASN A 304 10.40 -14.57 20.68
N GLN A 305 10.51 -14.58 19.34
CA GLN A 305 9.58 -15.21 18.39
C GLN A 305 8.15 -14.63 18.36
N GLN A 306 7.90 -13.51 19.04
CA GLN A 306 6.62 -12.81 19.07
C GLN A 306 6.72 -11.48 18.31
N GLY A 307 5.64 -11.09 17.61
CA GLY A 307 5.60 -9.93 16.74
C GLY A 307 5.49 -10.28 15.24
N GLY A 308 6.03 -9.39 14.40
CA GLY A 308 6.08 -9.54 12.94
C GLY A 308 7.17 -10.51 12.49
N ARG A 309 7.06 -11.01 11.25
CA ARG A 309 8.01 -11.98 10.67
C ARG A 309 8.64 -11.54 9.35
N VAL A 310 8.39 -10.29 8.93
CA VAL A 310 8.97 -9.71 7.72
C VAL A 310 10.43 -9.33 7.94
N GLY A 311 10.71 -8.72 9.09
CA GLY A 311 12.06 -8.43 9.57
C GLY A 311 12.63 -9.61 10.36
N PRO A 312 13.96 -9.63 10.57
CA PRO A 312 14.58 -10.63 11.42
C PRO A 312 14.07 -10.55 12.86
N GLU A 313 14.12 -11.70 13.53
CA GLU A 313 14.04 -11.77 14.99
C GLU A 313 15.24 -11.01 15.60
N LEU A 314 15.02 -10.29 16.72
CA LEU A 314 15.99 -9.37 17.31
C LEU A 314 16.60 -9.78 18.66
N ASN A 315 16.22 -10.92 19.27
CA ASN A 315 16.69 -11.37 20.58
C ASN A 315 17.42 -12.72 20.60
N ILE A 316 16.96 -13.70 19.82
CA ILE A 316 17.39 -15.09 19.88
C ILE A 316 17.86 -15.63 18.51
N PRO A 317 18.96 -16.41 18.47
CA PRO A 317 19.80 -16.81 19.61
C PRO A 317 20.71 -15.67 20.11
N LYS A 318 20.98 -14.67 19.27
CA LYS A 318 21.75 -13.47 19.62
C LYS A 318 20.88 -12.24 19.46
N ASN A 319 20.82 -11.43 20.51
CA ASN A 319 20.17 -10.14 20.48
C ASN A 319 20.96 -9.21 19.56
N VAL A 320 20.26 -8.34 18.85
CA VAL A 320 20.86 -7.43 17.87
C VAL A 320 21.97 -6.57 18.47
N THR A 321 21.86 -6.22 19.75
CA THR A 321 22.85 -5.42 20.49
C THR A 321 24.12 -6.19 20.88
N GLU A 322 24.14 -7.51 20.70
CA GLU A 322 25.33 -8.35 20.97
C GLU A 322 26.31 -8.40 19.81
N TYR A 323 25.89 -8.03 18.59
CA TYR A 323 26.74 -8.10 17.40
C TYR A 323 26.66 -6.85 16.50
N ARG A 324 25.83 -5.87 16.87
CA ARG A 324 25.82 -4.53 16.29
C ARG A 324 26.05 -3.52 17.39
N ASP A 325 27.04 -2.65 17.20
CA ASP A 325 27.27 -1.55 18.13
C ASP A 325 26.18 -0.48 18.02
N GLU A 326 26.08 0.35 19.05
CA GLU A 326 25.07 1.41 19.15
C GLU A 326 25.15 2.40 17.99
N LYS A 327 26.35 2.81 17.58
CA LYS A 327 26.53 3.76 16.47
C LYS A 327 25.95 3.21 15.17
N PHE A 328 26.20 1.93 14.88
CA PHE A 328 25.61 1.24 13.74
C PHE A 328 24.09 1.18 13.87
N LEU A 329 23.56 0.79 15.04
CA LEU A 329 22.11 0.66 15.23
C LEU A 329 21.37 1.99 15.05
N ARG A 330 21.90 3.08 15.61
CA ARG A 330 21.33 4.43 15.42
C ARG A 330 21.25 4.79 13.95
N ALA A 331 22.37 4.68 13.23
CA ALA A 331 22.41 5.01 11.81
C ALA A 331 21.51 4.10 10.97
N TRP A 332 21.50 2.79 11.27
CA TRP A 332 20.67 1.81 10.57
C TRP A 332 19.18 2.05 10.79
N ILE A 333 18.72 2.31 12.01
CA ILE A 333 17.29 2.53 12.31
C ILE A 333 16.81 3.85 11.71
N SER A 334 17.66 4.90 11.74
CA SER A 334 17.32 6.20 11.16
C SER A 334 17.11 6.12 9.65
N ASP A 335 18.04 5.51 8.91
CA ASP A 335 17.92 5.33 7.46
C ASP A 335 18.66 4.09 6.94
N PRO A 336 17.98 2.94 6.83
CA PRO A 336 18.56 1.71 6.29
C PRO A 336 19.02 1.84 4.83
N SER A 337 18.45 2.77 4.06
CA SER A 337 18.72 2.91 2.62
C SER A 337 20.14 3.40 2.33
N GLN A 338 20.77 4.08 3.30
CA GLN A 338 22.17 4.51 3.22
C GLN A 338 23.16 3.34 3.23
N PHE A 339 22.72 2.17 3.70
CA PHE A 339 23.57 0.99 3.85
C PHE A 339 23.34 -0.04 2.74
N ARG A 340 22.08 -0.27 2.37
CA ARG A 340 21.68 -1.22 1.31
C ARG A 340 20.25 -0.98 0.87
N ILE A 341 19.88 -1.56 -0.27
CA ILE A 341 18.46 -1.74 -0.62
C ILE A 341 17.80 -2.52 0.52
N SER A 342 16.81 -1.91 1.15
CA SER A 342 16.16 -2.42 2.35
C SER A 342 14.65 -2.20 2.24
N VAL A 343 13.89 -3.16 2.77
CA VAL A 343 12.44 -3.03 2.96
C VAL A 343 12.10 -2.42 4.32
N MET A 344 13.08 -2.30 5.22
CA MET A 344 12.91 -1.61 6.50
C MET A 344 12.75 -0.11 6.23
N PRO A 345 11.65 0.52 6.69
CA PRO A 345 11.45 1.95 6.49
C PRO A 345 12.43 2.78 7.33
N PRO A 346 12.81 3.99 6.86
CA PRO A 346 13.52 4.95 7.70
C PRO A 346 12.62 5.42 8.85
N SER A 347 13.22 5.87 9.95
CA SER A 347 12.50 6.33 11.15
C SER A 347 12.78 7.81 11.48
N PRO A 348 12.52 8.76 10.56
CA PRO A 348 12.83 10.19 10.76
C PRO A 348 12.00 10.84 11.87
N GLN A 349 10.93 10.20 12.32
CA GLN A 349 10.07 10.66 13.41
C GLN A 349 10.67 10.44 14.81
N LEU A 350 11.72 9.61 14.95
CA LEU A 350 12.33 9.32 16.24
C LEU A 350 13.36 10.41 16.59
N SER A 351 13.19 11.03 17.76
CA SER A 351 14.22 11.92 18.34
C SER A 351 15.42 11.11 18.86
N GLU A 352 16.53 11.79 19.20
CA GLU A 352 17.67 11.12 19.83
C GLU A 352 17.32 10.49 21.19
N ASP A 353 16.38 11.09 21.93
CA ASP A 353 15.86 10.53 23.18
C ASP A 353 15.01 9.28 22.93
N ASP A 354 14.22 9.27 21.85
CA ASP A 354 13.45 8.09 21.42
C ASP A 354 14.38 6.97 20.98
N MET A 355 15.42 7.29 20.22
CA MET A 355 16.44 6.34 19.79
C MET A 355 17.17 5.73 21.00
N THR A 356 17.54 6.57 21.97
CA THR A 356 18.17 6.10 23.21
C THR A 356 17.25 5.17 23.99
N ALA A 357 15.98 5.52 24.14
CA ALA A 357 14.99 4.67 24.80
C ALA A 357 14.77 3.34 24.06
N LEU A 358 14.64 3.37 22.74
CA LEU A 358 14.48 2.18 21.91
C LEU A 358 15.68 1.23 22.06
N LEU A 359 16.90 1.75 22.02
CA LEU A 359 18.10 0.94 22.22
C LEU A 359 18.20 0.38 23.64
N ALA A 360 17.81 1.15 24.66
CA ALA A 360 17.73 0.65 26.04
C ALA A 360 16.75 -0.54 26.16
N TYR A 361 15.60 -0.48 25.48
CA TYR A 361 14.69 -1.62 25.40
C TYR A 361 15.31 -2.84 24.71
N LEU A 362 15.95 -2.66 23.54
CA LEU A 362 16.62 -3.77 22.85
C LEU A 362 17.71 -4.42 23.72
N GLN A 363 18.45 -3.61 24.48
CA GLN A 363 19.46 -4.07 25.44
C GLN A 363 18.84 -4.81 26.63
N ALA A 364 17.74 -4.30 27.20
CA ALA A 364 17.03 -4.96 28.31
C ALA A 364 16.53 -6.36 27.90
N MET A 365 16.02 -6.51 26.67
CA MET A 365 15.53 -7.79 26.16
C MET A 365 16.63 -8.85 26.03
N LYS A 366 17.91 -8.48 25.89
CA LYS A 366 19.04 -9.43 25.92
C LYS A 366 19.04 -10.28 27.20
N GLY A 367 18.61 -9.71 28.34
CA GLY A 367 18.49 -10.41 29.62
C GLY A 367 17.22 -11.26 29.76
N ALA A 368 16.25 -11.10 28.85
CA ALA A 368 14.95 -11.77 28.87
C ALA A 368 14.75 -12.68 27.63
N LYS A 369 15.79 -13.40 27.22
CA LYS A 369 15.68 -14.37 26.13
C LYS A 369 14.84 -15.56 26.54
N VAL A 370 13.89 -15.95 25.70
CA VAL A 370 13.27 -17.28 25.84
C VAL A 370 14.23 -18.34 25.33
N THR A 371 14.34 -19.45 26.07
CA THR A 371 15.00 -20.63 25.54
C THR A 371 14.18 -21.12 24.35
N ALA A 372 14.77 -21.08 23.16
CA ALA A 372 14.13 -21.67 21.99
C ALA A 372 13.77 -23.13 22.33
N PRO A 373 12.56 -23.62 22.03
CA PRO A 373 12.35 -25.06 22.05
C PRO A 373 13.42 -25.68 21.16
N LYS A 374 14.16 -26.67 21.68
CA LYS A 374 15.09 -27.46 20.87
C LYS A 374 14.27 -27.93 19.67
N SER A 375 14.65 -27.50 18.46
CA SER A 375 14.04 -28.00 17.24
C SER A 375 14.15 -29.53 17.28
N ALA A 376 13.01 -30.22 17.34
CA ALA A 376 12.97 -31.62 16.96
C ALA A 376 13.33 -31.64 15.47
N HIS A 377 14.52 -32.16 15.18
CA HIS A 377 15.04 -32.33 13.82
C HIS A 377 14.23 -33.35 13.05
#